data_AF-A0A9E5VBL4-F1
#
_entry.id   AF-A0A9E5VBL4-F1
#
_cell.length_a   1.000
_cell.length_b   1.000
_cell.length_c   1.000
_cell.angle_alpha   90.00
_cell.angle_beta   90.00
_cell.angle_gamma   90.00
#
_symmetry.space_group_name_H-M   'P 1'
#
loop_
_entity.id
_entity.type
_entity.pdbx_description
1 polymer ?
#
loop_
_entity_poly.entity_id
_entity_poly.type
_entity_poly.pdbx_seq_one_letter_code
_entity_poly.pdbx_strand_id
1 'polypeptide(L)'
;MAKKLSKLQIAQQKAEAAAKKTNKKIEELGQHTSDLYASLNMIQSLFDRIRNVPEEDKLKYEELKAIRVNWKQQAENIEMEYKKTKVKAAGQGAAGVGAGVAVAALGPTAAMGIATTFGVASTGTAISALSGAAATNAALAWLGGGALVAGGGGMAAGNAFLALAGPVGWTIAGLSIVASGLMFFKTKSDKERLENIFTLISNRDIKSYELAIVELSERIKRIVDEAGKLAGAIIKIETFGADYNKMSETQQYELGAYVNLMEASTMLLVNPILGLQPKYTEQDFEKLCASESVSFRTYFKNHKSMVISMANLLYKIKLDDKDKKLLAKSLKKNKEFLASVEMSKKEFDADDISMIERALQHRYKRSTY
;
A
#
# COMPACT_ATOMS: atom_id res chain seq x y z
N MET A 1 18.04 36.50 -9.57
CA MET A 1 18.31 35.30 -10.39
C MET A 1 17.69 34.08 -9.73
N ALA A 2 16.73 33.40 -10.37
CA ALA A 2 16.20 32.15 -9.83
C ALA A 2 17.28 31.06 -9.90
N LYS A 3 17.56 30.40 -8.77
CA LYS A 3 18.55 29.32 -8.69
C LYS A 3 18.11 28.15 -9.57
N LYS A 4 18.90 27.80 -10.59
CA LYS A 4 18.62 26.65 -11.47
C LYS A 4 18.57 25.38 -10.62
N LEU A 5 17.45 24.65 -10.68
CA LEU A 5 17.26 23.41 -9.93
C LEU A 5 18.20 22.31 -10.44
N SER A 6 18.73 21.48 -9.54
CA SER A 6 19.50 20.29 -9.92
C SER A 6 18.61 19.22 -10.55
N LYS A 7 19.20 18.25 -11.27
CA LYS A 7 18.46 17.12 -11.85
C LYS A 7 17.65 16.37 -10.80
N LEU A 8 18.24 16.19 -9.62
CA LEU A 8 17.58 15.55 -8.49
C LEU A 8 16.37 16.35 -8.01
N GLN A 9 16.50 17.67 -7.84
CA GLN A 9 15.38 18.52 -7.40
C GLN A 9 14.22 18.47 -8.40
N ILE A 10 14.51 18.46 -9.70
CA ILE A 10 13.49 18.30 -10.74
C ILE A 10 12.80 16.93 -10.64
N ALA A 11 13.57 15.85 -10.47
CA ALA A 11 13.01 14.50 -10.34
C ALA A 11 12.15 14.36 -9.08
N GLN A 12 12.57 14.96 -7.96
CA GLN A 12 11.81 14.98 -6.71
C GLN A 12 10.50 15.75 -6.84
N GLN A 13 10.51 16.94 -7.47
CA GLN A 13 9.29 17.69 -7.76
C GLN A 13 8.33 16.91 -8.65
N LYS A 14 8.84 16.19 -9.65
CA LYS A 14 8.02 15.30 -10.49
C LYS A 14 7.44 14.12 -9.71
N ALA A 15 8.23 13.50 -8.83
CA ALA A 15 7.75 12.41 -7.96
C ALA A 15 6.66 12.89 -7.00
N GLU A 16 6.84 14.08 -6.41
CA GLU A 16 5.83 14.71 -5.55
C GLU A 16 4.53 15.02 -6.32
N ALA A 17 4.65 15.56 -7.53
CA ALA A 17 3.49 15.82 -8.39
C ALA A 17 2.76 14.52 -8.79
N ALA A 18 3.51 13.46 -9.11
CA ALA A 18 2.95 12.15 -9.42
C ALA A 18 2.22 11.55 -8.20
N ALA A 19 2.82 11.61 -7.00
CA ALA A 19 2.20 11.15 -5.76
C ALA A 19 0.90 11.92 -5.46
N LYS A 20 0.89 13.26 -5.62
CA LYS A 20 -0.33 14.08 -5.47
C LYS A 20 -1.42 13.68 -6.46
N LYS A 21 -1.06 13.42 -7.72
CA LYS A 21 -2.01 12.95 -8.74
C LYS A 21 -2.58 11.58 -8.39
N THR A 22 -1.75 10.67 -7.89
CA THR A 22 -2.18 9.36 -7.38
C THR A 22 -3.16 9.51 -6.22
N ASN A 23 -2.86 10.36 -5.23
CA ASN A 23 -3.77 10.61 -4.10
C ASN A 23 -5.13 11.16 -4.56
N LYS A 24 -5.15 12.09 -5.52
CA LYS A 24 -6.41 12.58 -6.11
C LYS A 24 -7.21 11.46 -6.77
N LYS A 25 -6.54 10.53 -7.45
CA LYS A 25 -7.21 9.38 -8.08
C LYS A 25 -7.69 8.35 -7.05
N ILE A 26 -6.99 8.20 -5.92
CA ILE A 26 -7.44 7.40 -4.77
C ILE A 26 -8.71 8.01 -4.15
N GLU A 27 -8.77 9.33 -4.00
CA GLU A 27 -9.97 10.04 -3.52
C GLU A 27 -11.17 9.82 -4.45
N GLU A 28 -10.96 9.92 -5.76
CA GLU A 28 -11.99 9.61 -6.77
C GLU A 28 -12.46 8.14 -6.69
N LEU A 29 -11.53 7.20 -6.57
CA LEU A 29 -11.87 5.79 -6.34
C LEU A 29 -12.70 5.63 -5.06
N GLY A 30 -12.37 6.36 -3.99
CA GLY A 30 -13.08 6.32 -2.72
C GLY A 30 -14.56 6.66 -2.84
N GLN A 31 -14.92 7.63 -3.69
CA GLN A 31 -16.32 7.97 -3.98
C GLN A 31 -17.04 6.79 -4.65
N HIS A 32 -16.46 6.26 -5.73
CA HIS A 32 -17.04 5.12 -6.45
C HIS A 32 -17.16 3.85 -5.60
N THR A 33 -16.18 3.58 -4.73
CA THR A 33 -16.26 2.42 -3.82
C THR A 33 -17.34 2.60 -2.74
N SER A 34 -17.65 3.84 -2.35
CA SER A 34 -18.76 4.11 -1.41
C SER A 34 -20.11 3.81 -2.06
N ASP A 35 -20.31 4.25 -3.30
CA ASP A 35 -21.51 3.96 -4.08
C ASP A 35 -21.67 2.46 -4.32
N LEU A 36 -20.58 1.77 -4.69
CA LEU A 36 -20.56 0.32 -4.87
C LEU A 36 -20.94 -0.42 -3.58
N TYR A 37 -20.40 0.01 -2.44
CA TYR A 37 -20.75 -0.54 -1.13
C TYR A 37 -22.24 -0.37 -0.82
N ALA A 38 -22.83 0.78 -1.16
CA ALA A 38 -24.26 1.01 -1.01
C ALA A 38 -25.09 0.04 -1.88
N SER A 39 -24.75 -0.11 -3.17
CA SER A 39 -25.41 -1.08 -4.06
C SER A 39 -25.27 -2.52 -3.57
N LEU A 40 -24.08 -2.91 -3.10
CA LEU A 40 -23.83 -4.23 -2.52
C LEU A 40 -24.67 -4.50 -1.28
N ASN A 41 -24.90 -3.49 -0.43
CA ASN A 41 -25.76 -3.62 0.73
C ASN A 41 -27.25 -3.68 0.36
N MET A 42 -27.67 -2.97 -0.69
CA MET A 42 -29.04 -3.06 -1.20
C MET A 42 -29.34 -4.48 -1.66
N ILE A 43 -28.51 -5.07 -2.53
CA ILE A 43 -28.72 -6.45 -2.99
C ILE A 43 -28.60 -7.45 -1.82
N GLN A 44 -27.65 -7.25 -0.89
CA GLN A 44 -27.55 -8.09 0.32
C GLN A 44 -28.85 -8.09 1.12
N SER A 45 -29.49 -6.93 1.31
CA SER A 45 -30.75 -6.85 2.04
C SER A 45 -31.89 -7.62 1.38
N LEU A 46 -31.84 -7.79 0.06
CA LEU A 46 -32.81 -8.60 -0.69
C LEU A 46 -32.53 -10.09 -0.49
N PHE A 47 -31.26 -10.51 -0.51
CA PHE A 47 -30.86 -11.87 -0.15
C PHE A 47 -31.25 -12.23 1.29
N ASP A 48 -31.03 -11.32 2.25
CA ASP A 48 -31.36 -11.53 3.67
C ASP A 48 -32.87 -11.79 3.90
N ARG A 49 -33.73 -11.36 2.97
CA ARG A 49 -35.19 -11.58 3.02
C ARG A 49 -35.63 -12.92 2.43
N ILE A 50 -34.78 -13.61 1.67
CA ILE A 50 -35.11 -14.90 1.04
C ILE A 50 -34.97 -16.00 2.09
N ARG A 51 -36.07 -16.71 2.36
CA ARG A 51 -36.09 -17.86 3.27
C ARG A 51 -35.76 -19.14 2.50
N ASN A 52 -35.30 -20.16 3.24
CA ASN A 52 -35.01 -21.50 2.74
C ASN A 52 -33.91 -21.57 1.66
N VAL A 53 -33.01 -20.58 1.61
CA VAL A 53 -31.81 -20.65 0.78
C VAL A 53 -30.92 -21.80 1.28
N PRO A 54 -30.34 -22.63 0.38
CA PRO A 54 -29.36 -23.64 0.76
C PRO A 54 -28.24 -23.05 1.63
N GLU A 55 -27.84 -23.80 2.66
CA GLU A 55 -26.88 -23.31 3.67
C GLU A 55 -25.53 -22.91 3.04
N GLU A 56 -25.03 -23.71 2.10
CA GLU A 56 -23.78 -23.42 1.38
C GLU A 56 -23.83 -22.09 0.62
N ASP A 57 -24.95 -21.77 -0.02
CA ASP A 57 -25.10 -20.52 -0.77
C ASP A 57 -25.31 -19.32 0.16
N LYS A 58 -25.96 -19.55 1.30
CA LYS A 58 -26.08 -18.55 2.36
C LYS A 58 -24.73 -18.17 2.96
N LEU A 59 -23.89 -19.16 3.25
CA LEU A 59 -22.56 -18.93 3.80
C LEU A 59 -21.73 -18.02 2.89
N LYS A 60 -21.76 -18.22 1.56
CA LYS A 60 -21.01 -17.39 0.60
C LYS A 60 -21.34 -15.91 0.73
N TYR A 61 -22.61 -15.51 0.66
CA TYR A 61 -22.94 -14.09 0.70
C TYR A 61 -22.78 -13.46 2.10
N GLU A 62 -22.89 -14.25 3.18
CA GLU A 62 -22.60 -13.78 4.54
C GLU A 62 -21.10 -13.53 4.75
N GLU A 63 -20.22 -14.37 4.19
CA GLU A 63 -18.78 -14.12 4.17
C GLU A 63 -18.45 -12.82 3.43
N LEU A 64 -19.07 -12.60 2.26
CA LEU A 64 -18.93 -11.35 1.51
C LEU A 64 -19.41 -10.14 2.32
N LYS A 65 -20.54 -10.28 3.05
CA LYS A 65 -21.06 -9.23 3.93
C LYS A 65 -20.06 -8.88 5.04
N ALA A 66 -19.43 -9.87 5.66
CA ALA A 66 -18.41 -9.65 6.68
C ALA A 66 -17.20 -8.86 6.13
N ILE A 67 -16.72 -9.21 4.92
CA ILE A 67 -15.64 -8.48 4.24
C ILE A 67 -16.03 -7.01 4.02
N ARG A 68 -17.25 -6.75 3.52
CA ARG A 68 -17.74 -5.39 3.25
C ARG A 68 -17.88 -4.55 4.51
N VAL A 69 -18.37 -5.14 5.60
CA VAL A 69 -18.49 -4.45 6.89
C VAL A 69 -17.11 -4.06 7.43
N ASN A 70 -16.13 -4.96 7.38
CA ASN A 70 -14.76 -4.66 7.79
C ASN A 70 -14.16 -3.53 6.94
N TRP A 71 -14.33 -3.61 5.62
CA TRP A 71 -13.89 -2.57 4.69
C TRP A 71 -14.49 -1.20 5.02
N LYS A 72 -15.80 -1.14 5.28
CA LYS A 72 -16.50 0.10 5.62
C LYS A 72 -15.98 0.72 6.91
N GLN A 73 -15.76 -0.10 7.94
CA GLN A 73 -15.18 0.35 9.20
C GLN A 73 -13.78 0.93 8.99
N GLN A 74 -12.94 0.30 8.15
CA GLN A 74 -11.61 0.84 7.83
C GLN A 74 -11.67 2.16 7.08
N ALA A 75 -12.53 2.26 6.08
CA ALA A 75 -12.75 3.49 5.31
C ALA A 75 -13.13 4.66 6.24
N GLU A 76 -14.07 4.43 7.15
CA GLU A 76 -14.52 5.44 8.13
C GLU A 76 -13.45 5.80 9.15
N ASN A 77 -12.67 4.83 9.63
CA ASN A 77 -11.55 5.08 10.54
C ASN A 77 -10.50 5.98 9.90
N ILE A 78 -10.14 5.72 8.63
CA ILE A 78 -9.18 6.55 7.89
C ILE A 78 -9.73 7.98 7.72
N GLU A 79 -11.01 8.12 7.37
CA GLU A 79 -11.65 9.42 7.21
C GLU A 79 -11.70 10.21 8.54
N MET A 80 -11.98 9.53 9.65
CA MET A 80 -11.97 10.14 10.99
C MET A 80 -10.57 10.60 11.40
N GLU A 81 -9.54 9.75 11.23
CA GLU A 81 -8.16 10.12 11.55
C GLU A 81 -7.67 11.29 10.68
N TYR A 82 -8.09 11.34 9.42
CA TYR A 82 -7.85 12.48 8.56
C TYR A 82 -8.52 13.76 9.07
N LYS A 83 -9.81 13.71 9.41
CA LYS A 83 -10.54 14.86 9.99
C LYS A 83 -9.85 15.36 11.25
N LYS A 84 -9.40 14.47 12.15
CA LYS A 84 -8.64 14.84 13.35
C LYS A 84 -7.34 15.57 13.01
N THR A 85 -6.57 15.07 12.05
CA THR A 85 -5.31 15.71 11.63
C THR A 85 -5.54 17.07 10.98
N LYS A 86 -6.57 17.21 10.14
CA LYS A 86 -6.96 18.50 9.55
C LYS A 86 -7.44 19.51 10.58
N VAL A 87 -8.29 19.10 11.53
CA VAL A 87 -8.78 19.96 12.63
C VAL A 87 -7.62 20.43 13.51
N LYS A 88 -6.63 19.58 13.77
CA LYS A 88 -5.40 19.97 14.48
C LYS A 88 -4.52 20.94 13.67
N ALA A 89 -4.54 20.86 12.35
CA ALA A 89 -3.75 21.73 11.46
C ALA A 89 -4.43 23.06 11.12
N ALA A 90 -5.76 23.14 11.17
CA ALA A 90 -6.55 24.31 10.83
C ALA A 90 -7.54 24.63 11.95
N GLY A 91 -7.23 25.62 12.79
CA GLY A 91 -8.20 26.18 13.75
C GLY A 91 -9.39 26.92 13.11
N GLN A 92 -9.72 26.69 11.83
CA GLN A 92 -10.81 27.33 11.11
C GLN A 92 -11.40 26.39 10.06
N GLY A 93 -12.68 26.06 10.22
CA GLY A 93 -13.64 25.64 9.17
C GLY A 93 -13.27 24.46 8.27
N ALA A 94 -13.95 23.32 8.43
CA ALA A 94 -13.94 22.25 7.44
C ALA A 94 -15.36 22.04 6.88
N ALA A 95 -15.55 22.42 5.61
CA ALA A 95 -16.70 22.03 4.81
C ALA A 95 -16.71 20.51 4.58
N GLY A 96 -17.91 19.95 4.53
CA GLY A 96 -18.21 18.51 4.63
C GLY A 96 -17.43 17.61 3.67
N VAL A 97 -16.95 16.50 4.24
CA VAL A 97 -16.48 15.31 3.50
C VAL A 97 -17.58 14.27 3.67
N GLY A 98 -18.21 13.89 2.56
CA GLY A 98 -19.19 12.81 2.51
C GLY A 98 -18.51 11.46 2.74
N ALA A 99 -19.26 10.51 3.31
CA ALA A 99 -18.76 9.19 3.69
C ALA A 99 -18.22 8.42 2.46
N GLY A 100 -16.90 8.27 2.38
CA GLY A 100 -16.18 7.61 1.30
C GLY A 100 -14.67 7.76 1.52
N VAL A 101 -13.83 6.91 0.92
CA VAL A 101 -12.36 6.91 1.10
C VAL A 101 -11.73 8.14 0.39
N ALA A 102 -12.07 9.35 0.82
CA ALA A 102 -11.53 10.61 0.31
C ALA A 102 -10.20 10.92 1.00
N VAL A 103 -9.14 10.19 0.64
CA VAL A 103 -7.79 10.36 1.22
C VAL A 103 -6.98 11.34 0.38
N ALA A 104 -7.33 12.63 0.43
CA ALA A 104 -6.41 13.71 0.07
C ALA A 104 -5.52 14.05 1.28
N ALA A 105 -4.83 13.05 1.83
CA ALA A 105 -3.90 13.20 2.94
C ALA A 105 -2.45 13.31 2.44
N LEU A 106 -1.59 13.96 3.23
CA LEU A 106 -0.15 13.96 3.04
C LEU A 106 0.53 13.36 4.28
N GLY A 107 1.77 12.89 4.12
CA GLY A 107 2.58 12.38 5.23
C GLY A 107 2.04 11.09 5.87
N PRO A 108 2.16 10.93 7.20
CA PRO A 108 1.89 9.66 7.89
C PRO A 108 0.46 9.12 7.72
N THR A 109 -0.55 9.99 7.77
CA THR A 109 -1.96 9.58 7.58
C THR A 109 -2.20 9.05 6.17
N ALA A 110 -1.54 9.61 5.15
CA ALA A 110 -1.64 9.11 3.78
C ALA A 110 -0.99 7.74 3.63
N ALA A 111 0.19 7.55 4.23
CA ALA A 111 0.87 6.25 4.24
C ALA A 111 0.01 5.16 4.88
N MET A 112 -0.54 5.44 6.08
CA MET A 112 -1.44 4.52 6.77
C MET A 112 -2.72 4.24 5.98
N GLY A 113 -3.34 5.28 5.39
CA GLY A 113 -4.52 5.10 4.55
C GLY A 113 -4.25 4.17 3.36
N ILE A 114 -3.13 4.35 2.68
CA ILE A 114 -2.75 3.50 1.54
C ILE A 114 -2.45 2.07 1.98
N ALA A 115 -1.71 1.90 3.08
CA ALA A 115 -1.41 0.58 3.63
C ALA A 115 -2.67 -0.16 4.07
N THR A 116 -3.61 0.52 4.71
CA THR A 116 -4.86 -0.09 5.15
C THR A 116 -5.80 -0.39 3.97
N THR A 117 -5.94 0.53 3.02
CA THR A 117 -6.88 0.36 1.89
C THR A 117 -6.38 -0.60 0.82
N PHE A 118 -5.08 -0.57 0.52
CA PHE A 118 -4.52 -1.31 -0.60
C PHE A 118 -3.45 -2.32 -0.18
N GLY A 119 -3.02 -2.34 1.06
CA GLY A 119 -1.98 -3.27 1.51
C GLY A 119 -2.51 -4.69 1.70
N VAL A 120 -1.57 -5.63 1.69
CA VAL A 120 -1.82 -7.05 1.86
C VAL A 120 -0.98 -7.54 3.03
N ALA A 121 -1.62 -8.20 4.00
CA ALA A 121 -0.92 -8.83 5.11
C ALA A 121 -0.05 -10.00 4.62
N SER A 122 0.87 -10.48 5.45
CA SER A 122 1.78 -11.58 5.06
C SER A 122 1.10 -12.90 4.71
N THR A 123 -0.13 -13.09 5.19
CA THR A 123 -0.99 -14.23 4.87
C THR A 123 -1.65 -14.14 3.49
N GLY A 124 -1.47 -13.01 2.78
CA GLY A 124 -2.17 -12.73 1.52
C GLY A 124 -3.54 -12.07 1.71
N THR A 125 -3.97 -11.84 2.95
CA THR A 125 -5.25 -11.19 3.25
C THR A 125 -5.18 -9.68 2.97
N ALA A 126 -6.15 -9.13 2.27
CA ALA A 126 -6.28 -7.68 2.10
C ALA A 126 -6.45 -7.01 3.47
N ILE A 127 -5.64 -5.99 3.77
CA ILE A 127 -5.68 -5.31 5.08
C ILE A 127 -7.02 -4.60 5.27
N SER A 128 -7.63 -4.12 4.20
CA SER A 128 -8.94 -3.50 4.22
C SER A 128 -10.06 -4.47 4.63
N ALA A 129 -9.85 -5.78 4.52
CA ALA A 129 -10.81 -6.79 4.99
C ALA A 129 -10.61 -7.15 6.48
N LEU A 130 -9.60 -6.58 7.14
CA LEU A 130 -9.34 -6.75 8.57
C LEU A 130 -10.00 -5.64 9.40
N SER A 131 -10.15 -5.86 10.70
CA SER A 131 -10.73 -4.89 11.63
C SER A 131 -9.82 -4.59 12.82
N GLY A 132 -10.04 -3.43 13.45
CA GLY A 132 -9.42 -3.04 14.72
C GLY A 132 -7.89 -3.10 14.72
N ALA A 133 -7.33 -3.61 15.83
CA ALA A 133 -5.89 -3.68 16.04
C ALA A 133 -5.17 -4.53 14.98
N ALA A 134 -5.81 -5.58 14.46
CA ALA A 134 -5.22 -6.43 13.43
C ALA A 134 -4.94 -5.64 12.14
N ALA A 135 -5.88 -4.80 11.70
CA ALA A 135 -5.70 -3.96 10.52
C ALA A 135 -4.59 -2.92 10.70
N THR A 136 -4.59 -2.20 11.83
CA THR A 136 -3.55 -1.19 12.15
C THR A 136 -2.17 -1.83 12.21
N ASN A 137 -2.07 -2.97 12.89
CA ASN A 137 -0.84 -3.73 13.03
C ASN A 137 -0.34 -4.25 11.68
N ALA A 138 -1.23 -4.78 10.85
CA ALA A 138 -0.92 -5.22 9.49
C ALA A 138 -0.50 -4.05 8.57
N ALA A 139 -1.12 -2.87 8.71
CA ALA A 139 -0.79 -1.67 7.94
C ALA A 139 0.60 -1.12 8.32
N LEU A 140 0.90 -1.03 9.62
CA LEU A 140 2.24 -0.66 10.10
C LEU A 140 3.30 -1.65 9.63
N ALA A 141 3.01 -2.95 9.77
CA ALA A 141 3.82 -4.01 9.22
C ALA A 141 4.08 -3.82 7.72
N TRP A 142 3.03 -3.60 6.93
CA TRP A 142 3.12 -3.38 5.48
C TRP A 142 4.00 -2.16 5.15
N LEU A 143 3.88 -1.06 5.90
CA LEU A 143 4.72 0.14 5.75
C LEU A 143 6.19 -0.10 6.12
N GLY A 144 6.43 -0.90 7.16
CA GLY A 144 7.77 -1.37 7.53
C GLY A 144 8.31 -2.47 6.62
N GLY A 145 7.51 -2.89 5.62
CA GLY A 145 7.82 -3.94 4.66
C GLY A 145 7.78 -5.37 5.21
N GLY A 146 7.23 -5.61 6.40
CA GLY A 146 7.07 -6.96 6.96
C GLY A 146 6.03 -7.10 8.07
N ALA A 147 5.50 -8.31 8.26
CA ALA A 147 4.40 -8.73 9.12
C ALA A 147 4.61 -8.63 10.64
N LEU A 148 3.51 -8.81 11.38
CA LEU A 148 3.51 -9.29 12.76
C LEU A 148 3.92 -10.77 12.81
N VAL A 149 5.21 -11.06 12.72
CA VAL A 149 5.73 -12.32 13.29
C VAL A 149 6.29 -11.99 14.67
N ALA A 150 6.39 -13.00 15.55
CA ALA A 150 6.60 -12.98 17.01
C ALA A 150 7.74 -12.11 17.60
N GLY A 151 8.36 -11.19 16.84
CA GLY A 151 9.32 -10.18 17.29
C GLY A 151 8.94 -8.72 17.01
N GLY A 152 7.79 -8.40 16.39
CA GLY A 152 7.28 -7.02 16.27
C GLY A 152 8.06 -6.03 15.37
N GLY A 153 9.19 -6.44 14.80
CA GLY A 153 10.09 -5.56 14.03
C GLY A 153 9.45 -4.86 12.82
N GLY A 154 8.48 -5.50 12.14
CA GLY A 154 7.75 -4.88 11.03
C GLY A 154 6.95 -3.63 11.44
N MET A 155 6.33 -3.65 12.61
CA MET A 155 5.62 -2.48 13.16
C MET A 155 6.58 -1.39 13.63
N ALA A 156 7.73 -1.77 14.20
CA ALA A 156 8.75 -0.81 14.61
C ALA A 156 9.31 -0.06 13.39
N ALA A 157 9.66 -0.80 12.34
CA ALA A 157 10.10 -0.24 11.05
C ALA A 157 9.00 0.63 10.41
N GLY A 158 7.73 0.20 10.46
CA GLY A 158 6.59 0.98 9.95
C GLY A 158 6.40 2.30 10.69
N ASN A 159 6.47 2.29 12.01
CA ASN A 159 6.39 3.51 12.82
C ASN A 159 7.57 4.46 12.53
N ALA A 160 8.77 3.91 12.36
CA ALA A 160 9.92 4.72 12.00
C ALA A 160 9.82 5.28 10.57
N PHE A 161 9.28 4.52 9.62
CA PHE A 161 8.95 5.00 8.28
C PHE A 161 7.93 6.14 8.33
N LEU A 162 6.88 6.02 9.14
CA LEU A 162 5.91 7.09 9.35
C LEU A 162 6.54 8.33 9.99
N ALA A 163 7.43 8.17 10.98
CA ALA A 163 8.15 9.30 11.59
C ALA A 163 9.03 10.05 10.57
N LEU A 164 9.53 9.34 9.56
CA LEU A 164 10.32 9.89 8.46
C LEU A 164 9.47 10.44 7.30
N ALA A 165 8.17 10.11 7.26
CA ALA A 165 7.27 10.56 6.21
C ALA A 165 7.03 12.07 6.36
N GLY A 166 7.66 12.85 5.48
CA GLY A 166 7.53 14.30 5.48
C GLY A 166 6.11 14.78 5.16
N PRO A 167 5.82 16.07 5.37
CA PRO A 167 4.48 16.66 5.22
C PRO A 167 3.91 16.59 3.81
N VAL A 168 4.67 16.11 2.82
CA VAL A 168 4.26 16.09 1.41
C VAL A 168 4.37 14.71 0.75
N GLY A 169 4.74 13.64 1.46
CA GLY A 169 4.79 12.32 0.83
C GLY A 169 5.09 11.13 1.72
N TRP A 170 4.40 10.03 1.43
CA TRP A 170 4.68 8.66 1.85
C TRP A 170 5.65 7.96 0.88
N THR A 171 6.28 8.72 -0.02
CA THR A 171 7.16 8.17 -1.05
C THR A 171 8.33 7.45 -0.40
N ILE A 172 8.66 6.25 -0.87
CA ILE A 172 9.86 5.48 -0.50
C ILE A 172 11.13 6.34 -0.65
N ALA A 173 11.10 7.37 -1.49
CA ALA A 173 12.15 8.38 -1.69
C ALA A 173 12.13 9.59 -0.74
N GLY A 174 11.41 9.54 0.38
CA GLY A 174 11.22 10.64 1.35
C GLY A 174 12.49 11.47 1.58
N LEU A 175 12.42 12.73 1.16
CA LEU A 175 13.48 13.74 0.96
C LEU A 175 14.47 13.98 2.12
N SER A 176 14.27 13.37 3.29
CA SER A 176 15.12 13.56 4.48
C SER A 176 16.49 12.89 4.38
N ILE A 177 16.61 11.79 3.62
CA ILE A 177 17.90 11.11 3.41
C ILE A 177 18.87 11.96 2.55
N VAL A 178 18.34 12.70 1.59
CA VAL A 178 19.13 13.40 0.57
C VAL A 178 19.80 14.66 1.11
N ALA A 179 19.06 15.49 1.86
CA ALA A 179 19.53 16.80 2.30
C ALA A 179 20.67 16.69 3.33
N SER A 180 20.56 15.74 4.26
CA SER A 180 21.60 15.50 5.26
C SER A 180 22.85 14.88 4.62
N GLY A 181 22.70 13.87 3.76
CA GLY A 181 23.79 13.15 3.12
C GLY A 181 24.69 13.98 2.20
N LEU A 182 24.09 14.77 1.29
CA LEU A 182 24.82 15.56 0.28
C LEU A 182 25.67 16.68 0.89
N MET A 183 25.22 17.25 2.02
CA MET A 183 25.93 18.35 2.69
C MET A 183 27.31 17.91 3.21
N PHE A 184 27.50 16.61 3.44
CA PHE A 184 28.69 16.07 4.06
C PHE A 184 29.78 15.57 3.09
N PHE A 185 29.54 15.57 1.78
CA PHE A 185 30.55 15.22 0.79
C PHE A 185 31.33 16.46 0.36
N LYS A 186 32.66 16.35 0.29
CA LYS A 186 33.54 17.47 -0.06
C LYS A 186 33.77 17.61 -1.56
N THR A 187 33.76 16.50 -2.29
CA THR A 187 34.05 16.49 -3.74
C THR A 187 32.77 16.67 -4.56
N LYS A 188 32.86 17.41 -5.67
CA LYS A 188 31.74 17.63 -6.60
C LYS A 188 31.28 16.32 -7.25
N SER A 189 32.24 15.45 -7.62
CA SER A 189 31.95 14.16 -8.26
C SER A 189 31.14 13.20 -7.38
N ASP A 190 31.42 13.16 -6.07
CA ASP A 190 30.72 12.25 -5.17
C ASP A 190 29.30 12.76 -4.88
N LYS A 191 29.12 14.09 -4.82
CA LYS A 191 27.78 14.70 -4.77
C LYS A 191 26.96 14.37 -6.02
N GLU A 192 27.54 14.54 -7.21
CA GLU A 192 26.87 14.24 -8.48
C GLU A 192 26.47 12.77 -8.60
N ARG A 193 27.35 11.85 -8.18
CA ARG A 193 27.02 10.41 -8.13
C ARG A 193 25.86 10.11 -7.19
N LEU A 194 25.88 10.65 -5.98
CA LEU A 194 24.79 10.46 -5.02
C LEU A 194 23.48 11.08 -5.52
N GLU A 195 23.54 12.27 -6.14
CA GLU A 195 22.39 12.90 -6.79
C GLU A 195 21.80 12.01 -7.90
N ASN A 196 22.66 11.36 -8.69
CA ASN A 196 22.21 10.43 -9.73
C ASN A 196 21.48 9.22 -9.15
N ILE A 197 21.98 8.61 -8.06
CA ILE A 197 21.32 7.48 -7.38
C ILE A 197 19.89 7.88 -6.95
N PHE A 198 19.75 9.01 -6.25
CA PHE A 198 18.43 9.48 -5.81
C PHE A 198 17.53 9.94 -6.97
N THR A 199 18.12 10.40 -8.08
CA THR A 199 17.38 10.71 -9.31
C THR A 199 16.80 9.44 -9.93
N LEU A 200 17.56 8.34 -9.96
CA LEU A 200 17.09 7.04 -10.45
C LEU A 200 15.94 6.50 -9.58
N ILE A 201 16.08 6.59 -8.25
CA ILE A 201 15.02 6.22 -7.29
C ILE A 201 13.75 7.04 -7.57
N SER A 202 13.88 8.37 -7.68
CA SER A 202 12.73 9.25 -7.96
C SER A 202 12.05 8.92 -9.29
N ASN A 203 12.82 8.67 -10.35
CA ASN A 203 12.29 8.30 -11.66
C ASN A 203 11.59 6.94 -11.66
N ARG A 204 12.08 5.97 -10.89
CA ARG A 204 11.40 4.67 -10.70
C ARG A 204 10.07 4.85 -9.97
N ASP A 205 10.04 5.68 -8.93
CA ASP A 205 8.84 5.91 -8.13
C ASP A 205 7.77 6.64 -8.97
N ILE A 206 8.16 7.60 -9.81
CA ILE A 206 7.26 8.24 -10.80
C ILE A 206 6.56 7.18 -11.67
N LYS A 207 7.31 6.24 -12.24
CA LYS A 207 6.74 5.15 -13.05
C LYS A 207 5.77 4.28 -12.26
N SER A 208 6.10 3.98 -10.99
CA SER A 208 5.22 3.21 -10.12
C SER A 208 3.90 3.95 -9.86
N TYR A 209 3.94 5.28 -9.67
CA TYR A 209 2.75 6.11 -9.53
C TYR A 209 1.92 6.20 -10.81
N GLU A 210 2.57 6.36 -11.97
CA GLU A 210 1.89 6.38 -13.26
C GLU A 210 1.15 5.06 -13.52
N LEU A 211 1.78 3.92 -13.23
CA LEU A 211 1.13 2.60 -13.30
C LEU A 211 -0.04 2.49 -12.33
N ALA A 212 0.14 2.92 -11.07
CA ALA A 212 -0.93 2.92 -10.08
C ALA A 212 -2.14 3.77 -10.52
N ILE A 213 -1.91 4.93 -11.14
CA ILE A 213 -2.98 5.78 -11.68
C ILE A 213 -3.78 5.05 -12.77
N VAL A 214 -3.11 4.29 -13.64
CA VAL A 214 -3.78 3.47 -14.66
C VAL A 214 -4.61 2.39 -14.00
N GLU A 215 -4.04 1.63 -13.06
CA GLU A 215 -4.76 0.58 -12.32
C GLU A 215 -5.98 1.11 -11.57
N LEU A 216 -5.84 2.25 -10.87
CA LEU A 216 -6.95 2.91 -10.18
C LEU A 216 -8.05 3.33 -11.17
N SER A 217 -7.67 3.85 -12.34
CA SER A 217 -8.64 4.28 -13.36
C SER A 217 -9.40 3.10 -13.97
N GLU A 218 -8.72 1.98 -14.23
CA GLU A 218 -9.36 0.75 -14.70
C GLU A 218 -10.29 0.16 -13.63
N ARG A 219 -9.89 0.20 -12.36
CA ARG A 219 -10.76 -0.22 -11.25
C ARG A 219 -12.01 0.64 -11.15
N ILE A 220 -11.91 1.96 -11.28
CA ILE A 220 -13.07 2.87 -11.31
C ILE A 220 -14.02 2.49 -12.44
N LYS A 221 -13.52 2.26 -13.65
CA LYS A 221 -14.35 1.83 -14.80
C LYS A 221 -15.09 0.52 -14.49
N ARG A 222 -14.40 -0.47 -13.90
CA ARG A 222 -15.02 -1.74 -13.49
C ARG A 222 -16.09 -1.55 -12.43
N ILE A 223 -15.84 -0.70 -11.44
CA ILE A 223 -16.84 -0.37 -10.41
C ILE A 223 -18.10 0.22 -11.05
N VAL A 224 -17.96 1.14 -11.99
CA VAL A 224 -19.10 1.75 -12.68
C VAL A 224 -19.90 0.71 -13.47
N ASP A 225 -19.23 -0.18 -14.21
CA ASP A 225 -19.87 -1.27 -14.96
C ASP A 225 -20.60 -2.26 -14.04
N GLU A 226 -19.94 -2.70 -12.97
CA GLU A 226 -20.52 -3.64 -12.01
C GLU A 226 -21.65 -3.03 -11.19
N ALA A 227 -21.57 -1.74 -10.83
CA ALA A 227 -22.68 -1.03 -10.19
C ALA A 227 -23.93 -1.02 -11.08
N GLY A 228 -23.78 -0.85 -12.40
CA GLY A 228 -24.88 -0.97 -13.35
C GLY A 228 -25.49 -2.37 -13.39
N LYS A 229 -24.66 -3.42 -13.35
CA LYS A 229 -25.12 -4.82 -13.27
C LYS A 229 -25.85 -5.11 -11.96
N LEU A 230 -25.33 -4.60 -10.84
CA LEU A 230 -25.96 -4.72 -9.53
C LEU A 230 -27.33 -4.04 -9.50
N ALA A 231 -27.46 -2.84 -10.11
CA ALA A 231 -28.75 -2.16 -10.21
C ALA A 231 -29.79 -3.01 -10.96
N GLY A 232 -29.40 -3.63 -12.08
CA GLY A 232 -30.27 -4.57 -12.80
C GLY A 232 -30.65 -5.80 -11.97
N ALA A 233 -29.67 -6.37 -11.24
CA ALA A 233 -29.91 -7.52 -10.36
C ALA A 233 -30.86 -7.18 -9.20
N ILE A 234 -30.72 -5.99 -8.60
CA ILE A 234 -31.58 -5.47 -7.53
C ILE A 234 -33.03 -5.36 -8.00
N ILE A 235 -33.28 -4.84 -9.20
CA ILE A 235 -34.65 -4.75 -9.75
C ILE A 235 -35.21 -6.15 -10.00
N LYS A 236 -34.39 -7.06 -10.53
CA LYS A 236 -34.86 -8.38 -10.95
C LYS A 236 -35.13 -9.30 -9.75
N ILE A 237 -34.27 -9.33 -8.73
CA ILE A 237 -34.43 -10.19 -7.55
C ILE A 237 -35.71 -9.88 -6.76
N GLU A 238 -36.19 -8.63 -6.77
CA GLU A 238 -37.47 -8.25 -6.14
C GLU A 238 -38.66 -9.01 -6.72
N THR A 239 -38.54 -9.50 -7.97
CA THR A 239 -39.60 -10.26 -8.65
C THR A 239 -39.63 -11.74 -8.29
N PHE A 240 -38.62 -12.27 -7.56
CA PHE A 240 -38.48 -13.71 -7.32
C PHE A 240 -39.30 -14.23 -6.13
N GLY A 241 -39.79 -13.33 -5.27
CA GLY A 241 -40.44 -13.68 -4.01
C GLY A 241 -39.45 -13.98 -2.88
N ALA A 242 -39.98 -14.37 -1.71
CA ALA A 242 -39.21 -14.46 -0.46
C ALA A 242 -39.00 -15.91 0.05
N ASP A 243 -39.24 -16.91 -0.79
CA ASP A 243 -39.09 -18.33 -0.45
C ASP A 243 -38.40 -19.06 -1.59
N TYR A 244 -37.13 -19.45 -1.36
CA TYR A 244 -36.27 -20.06 -2.36
C TYR A 244 -36.87 -21.33 -2.97
N ASN A 245 -37.54 -22.14 -2.16
CA ASN A 245 -38.15 -23.40 -2.60
C ASN A 245 -39.36 -23.20 -3.53
N LYS A 246 -39.87 -21.97 -3.65
CA LYS A 246 -40.97 -21.60 -4.55
C LYS A 246 -40.48 -20.90 -5.82
N MET A 247 -39.18 -20.65 -5.94
CA MET A 247 -38.58 -20.05 -7.12
C MET A 247 -38.44 -21.11 -8.22
N SER A 248 -38.50 -20.66 -9.48
CA SER A 248 -38.15 -21.53 -10.62
C SER A 248 -36.65 -21.86 -10.61
N GLU A 249 -36.26 -22.95 -11.26
CA GLU A 249 -34.84 -23.29 -11.43
C GLU A 249 -34.06 -22.12 -12.04
N THR A 250 -34.62 -21.43 -13.04
CA THR A 250 -33.98 -20.25 -13.64
C THR A 250 -33.75 -19.13 -12.63
N GLN A 251 -34.71 -18.85 -11.75
CA GLN A 251 -34.56 -17.84 -10.69
C GLN A 251 -33.47 -18.25 -9.68
N GLN A 252 -33.42 -19.53 -9.32
CA GLN A 252 -32.39 -20.08 -8.43
C GLN A 252 -30.98 -19.97 -9.06
N TYR A 253 -30.82 -20.32 -10.34
CA TYR A 253 -29.57 -20.12 -11.08
C TYR A 253 -29.16 -18.65 -11.16
N GLU A 254 -30.12 -17.75 -11.36
CA GLU A 254 -29.85 -16.31 -11.39
C GLU A 254 -29.41 -15.77 -10.02
N LEU A 255 -29.97 -16.26 -8.92
CA LEU A 255 -29.46 -15.94 -7.57
C LEU A 255 -27.99 -16.34 -7.42
N GLY A 256 -27.62 -17.54 -7.88
CA GLY A 256 -26.22 -17.98 -7.89
C GLY A 256 -25.32 -17.03 -8.69
N ALA A 257 -25.78 -16.57 -9.85
CA ALA A 257 -25.06 -15.58 -10.66
C ALA A 257 -24.92 -14.23 -9.94
N TYR A 258 -25.93 -13.81 -9.18
CA TYR A 258 -25.86 -12.58 -8.38
C TYR A 258 -24.90 -12.69 -7.20
N VAL A 259 -24.76 -13.85 -6.57
CA VAL A 259 -23.72 -14.08 -5.55
C VAL A 259 -22.32 -13.93 -6.17
N ASN A 260 -22.09 -14.48 -7.36
CA ASN A 260 -20.81 -14.31 -8.07
C ASN A 260 -20.54 -12.84 -8.45
N LEU A 261 -21.58 -12.10 -8.86
CA LEU A 261 -21.48 -10.66 -9.09
C LEU A 261 -21.14 -9.90 -7.81
N MET A 262 -21.81 -10.23 -6.69
CA MET A 262 -21.51 -9.66 -5.38
C MET A 262 -20.07 -9.96 -4.95
N GLU A 263 -19.55 -11.15 -5.22
CA GLU A 263 -18.17 -11.52 -4.95
C GLU A 263 -17.19 -10.65 -5.74
N ALA A 264 -17.34 -10.60 -7.08
CA ALA A 264 -16.50 -9.78 -7.95
C ALA A 264 -16.50 -8.30 -7.53
N SER A 265 -17.69 -7.75 -7.25
CA SER A 265 -17.86 -6.38 -6.79
C SER A 265 -17.29 -6.13 -5.41
N THR A 266 -17.39 -7.10 -4.49
CA THR A 266 -16.75 -7.01 -3.17
C THR A 266 -15.23 -7.01 -3.31
N MET A 267 -14.67 -7.79 -4.23
CA MET A 267 -13.23 -7.79 -4.51
C MET A 267 -12.76 -6.45 -5.08
N LEU A 268 -13.60 -5.70 -5.80
CA LEU A 268 -13.32 -4.32 -6.20
C LEU A 268 -13.28 -3.33 -5.03
N LEU A 269 -13.64 -3.70 -3.81
CA LEU A 269 -13.43 -2.87 -2.61
C LEU A 269 -12.08 -3.15 -1.94
N VAL A 270 -11.62 -4.41 -1.96
CA VAL A 270 -10.48 -4.86 -1.12
C VAL A 270 -9.21 -5.22 -1.89
N ASN A 271 -9.28 -5.41 -3.21
CA ASN A 271 -8.10 -5.81 -3.97
C ASN A 271 -6.97 -4.77 -3.89
N PRO A 272 -5.70 -5.19 -3.85
CA PRO A 272 -4.57 -4.25 -3.82
C PRO A 272 -4.41 -3.50 -5.13
N ILE A 273 -3.72 -2.35 -5.08
CA ILE A 273 -3.16 -1.69 -6.25
C ILE A 273 -1.69 -2.09 -6.36
N LEU A 274 -1.34 -2.85 -7.38
CA LEU A 274 -0.02 -3.46 -7.57
C LEU A 274 1.08 -2.41 -7.73
N GLY A 275 0.77 -1.31 -8.42
CA GLY A 275 1.65 -0.14 -8.51
C GLY A 275 2.08 0.41 -7.15
N LEU A 276 1.22 0.32 -6.13
CA LEU A 276 1.47 0.82 -4.77
C LEU A 276 2.06 -0.24 -3.82
N GLN A 277 2.13 -1.51 -4.23
CA GLN A 277 2.67 -2.57 -3.37
C GLN A 277 4.21 -2.50 -3.21
N PRO A 278 4.74 -2.92 -2.05
CA PRO A 278 6.17 -3.11 -1.83
C PRO A 278 6.77 -4.06 -2.88
N LYS A 279 8.01 -3.76 -3.26
CA LYS A 279 8.83 -4.55 -4.20
C LYS A 279 9.77 -5.51 -3.47
N TYR A 280 9.75 -5.55 -2.15
CA TYR A 280 10.37 -6.59 -1.33
C TYR A 280 9.49 -6.83 -0.10
N THR A 281 8.93 -8.02 0.03
CA THR A 281 8.00 -8.37 1.12
C THR A 281 8.71 -9.26 2.13
N GLU A 282 8.10 -9.41 3.31
CA GLU A 282 8.55 -10.40 4.28
C GLU A 282 8.52 -11.83 3.73
N GLN A 283 7.54 -12.17 2.90
CA GLN A 283 7.53 -13.51 2.30
C GLN A 283 8.77 -13.73 1.43
N ASP A 284 9.26 -12.70 0.74
CA ASP A 284 10.50 -12.76 -0.03
C ASP A 284 11.72 -12.87 0.90
N PHE A 285 11.70 -12.17 2.03
CA PHE A 285 12.72 -12.24 3.07
C PHE A 285 12.82 -13.64 3.70
N GLU A 286 11.70 -14.25 4.05
CA GLU A 286 11.69 -15.60 4.65
C GLU A 286 12.14 -16.65 3.64
N LYS A 287 11.76 -16.52 2.35
CA LYS A 287 12.29 -17.36 1.26
C LYS A 287 13.81 -17.20 1.11
N LEU A 288 14.31 -15.97 1.16
CA LEU A 288 15.76 -15.71 1.18
C LEU A 288 16.41 -16.44 2.35
N CYS A 289 15.94 -16.21 3.58
CA CYS A 289 16.51 -16.83 4.78
C CYS A 289 16.51 -18.36 4.70
N ALA A 290 15.46 -18.97 4.17
CA ALA A 290 15.36 -20.42 3.99
C ALA A 290 16.39 -20.96 2.98
N SER A 291 16.69 -20.20 1.91
CA SER A 291 17.64 -20.60 0.87
C SER A 291 19.11 -20.40 1.24
N GLU A 292 19.40 -19.55 2.22
CA GLU A 292 20.75 -19.10 2.55
C GLU A 292 21.49 -20.02 3.51
N SER A 293 22.82 -19.97 3.47
CA SER A 293 23.68 -20.66 4.44
C SER A 293 23.46 -20.15 5.86
N VAL A 294 23.88 -20.92 6.87
CA VAL A 294 23.70 -20.57 8.28
C VAL A 294 24.25 -19.17 8.61
N SER A 295 25.43 -18.80 8.07
CA SER A 295 26.04 -17.49 8.31
C SER A 295 25.20 -16.36 7.72
N PHE A 296 24.83 -16.44 6.43
CA PHE A 296 24.02 -15.41 5.78
C PHE A 296 22.62 -15.32 6.36
N ARG A 297 21.98 -16.45 6.65
CA ARG A 297 20.67 -16.51 7.33
C ARG A 297 20.71 -15.80 8.67
N THR A 298 21.76 -16.03 9.47
CA THR A 298 21.92 -15.37 10.78
C THR A 298 22.04 -13.85 10.61
N TYR A 299 22.89 -13.41 9.67
CA TYR A 299 23.00 -12.00 9.33
C TYR A 299 21.65 -11.39 8.92
N PHE A 300 20.94 -12.01 7.96
CA PHE A 300 19.67 -11.47 7.47
C PHE A 300 18.65 -11.35 8.59
N LYS A 301 18.50 -12.39 9.44
CA LYS A 301 17.58 -12.36 10.59
C LYS A 301 17.90 -11.23 11.57
N ASN A 302 19.17 -10.97 11.83
CA ASN A 302 19.60 -9.88 12.72
C ASN A 302 19.38 -8.49 12.11
N HIS A 303 19.23 -8.38 10.79
CA HIS A 303 19.09 -7.11 10.06
C HIS A 303 17.82 -7.04 9.19
N LYS A 304 16.74 -7.71 9.60
CA LYS A 304 15.49 -7.85 8.82
C LYS A 304 14.91 -6.49 8.38
N SER A 305 14.76 -5.56 9.32
CA SER A 305 14.21 -4.21 9.07
C SER A 305 15.03 -3.43 8.03
N MET A 306 16.36 -3.50 8.14
CA MET A 306 17.28 -2.88 7.17
C MET A 306 17.14 -3.49 5.78
N VAL A 307 17.20 -4.81 5.69
CA VAL A 307 17.21 -5.55 4.41
C VAL A 307 15.93 -5.27 3.63
N ILE A 308 14.78 -5.37 4.29
CA ILE A 308 13.47 -5.15 3.67
C ILE A 308 13.31 -3.69 3.21
N SER A 309 13.59 -2.72 4.09
CA SER A 309 13.42 -1.30 3.78
C SER A 309 14.32 -0.88 2.63
N MET A 310 15.58 -1.30 2.68
CA MET A 310 16.57 -0.94 1.66
C MET A 310 16.37 -1.71 0.36
N ALA A 311 15.89 -2.96 0.39
CA ALA A 311 15.52 -3.67 -0.83
C ALA A 311 14.39 -2.97 -1.58
N ASN A 312 13.38 -2.45 -0.87
CA ASN A 312 12.35 -1.60 -1.48
C ASN A 312 12.93 -0.28 -2.03
N LEU A 313 13.81 0.38 -1.28
CA LEU A 313 14.46 1.62 -1.71
C LEU A 313 15.36 1.42 -2.94
N LEU A 314 16.06 0.29 -3.06
CA LEU A 314 17.04 0.00 -4.11
C LEU A 314 16.51 -0.91 -5.22
N TYR A 315 15.23 -1.30 -5.19
CA TYR A 315 14.63 -2.09 -6.25
C TYR A 315 14.83 -1.43 -7.63
N LYS A 316 15.36 -2.18 -8.61
CA LYS A 316 15.72 -1.72 -9.96
C LYS A 316 16.78 -0.60 -10.01
N ILE A 317 17.52 -0.35 -8.93
CA ILE A 317 18.64 0.59 -8.90
C ILE A 317 19.93 -0.22 -9.01
N LYS A 318 20.71 0.02 -10.07
CA LYS A 318 22.03 -0.59 -10.24
C LYS A 318 23.06 0.31 -9.57
N LEU A 319 23.90 -0.27 -8.72
CA LEU A 319 24.96 0.43 -8.00
C LEU A 319 26.30 -0.23 -8.32
N ASP A 320 27.33 0.59 -8.62
CA ASP A 320 28.71 0.10 -8.62
C ASP A 320 29.33 0.17 -7.20
N ASP A 321 30.54 -0.37 -7.02
CA ASP A 321 31.17 -0.41 -5.69
C ASP A 321 31.42 0.98 -5.08
N LYS A 322 31.62 2.00 -5.92
CA LYS A 322 31.78 3.38 -5.46
C LYS A 322 30.43 3.96 -5.05
N ASP A 323 29.36 3.66 -5.77
CA ASP A 323 27.99 4.05 -5.42
C ASP A 323 27.58 3.45 -4.07
N LYS A 324 27.87 2.16 -3.83
CA LYS A 324 27.61 1.50 -2.54
C LYS A 324 28.30 2.20 -1.38
N LYS A 325 29.60 2.49 -1.52
CA LYS A 325 30.40 3.20 -0.50
C LYS A 325 29.86 4.61 -0.22
N LEU A 326 29.50 5.34 -1.27
CA LEU A 326 28.95 6.70 -1.15
C LEU A 326 27.57 6.68 -0.49
N LEU A 327 26.69 5.79 -0.93
CA LEU A 327 25.34 5.63 -0.37
C LEU A 327 25.40 5.23 1.11
N ALA A 328 26.23 4.24 1.45
CA ALA A 328 26.43 3.83 2.84
C ALA A 328 26.93 4.99 3.70
N LYS A 329 27.94 5.72 3.25
CA LYS A 329 28.50 6.88 3.95
C LYS A 329 27.49 8.03 4.11
N SER A 330 26.58 8.19 3.15
CA SER A 330 25.47 9.15 3.22
C SER A 330 24.47 8.75 4.31
N LEU A 331 23.96 7.51 4.23
CA LEU A 331 22.95 6.95 5.14
C LEU A 331 23.45 6.83 6.58
N LYS A 332 24.72 6.45 6.80
CA LYS A 332 25.38 6.43 8.13
C LYS A 332 25.29 7.77 8.89
N LYS A 333 25.03 8.89 8.21
CA LYS A 333 24.94 10.22 8.82
C LYS A 333 23.51 10.61 9.18
N ASN A 334 22.52 9.88 8.69
CA ASN A 334 21.13 10.09 9.01
C ASN A 334 20.76 9.23 10.24
N LYS A 335 20.67 9.88 11.41
CA LYS A 335 20.33 9.21 12.68
C LYS A 335 18.92 8.61 12.67
N GLU A 336 17.97 9.28 12.03
CA GLU A 336 16.58 8.83 11.95
C GLU A 336 16.46 7.59 11.07
N PHE A 337 17.17 7.57 9.93
CA PHE A 337 17.30 6.37 9.10
C PHE A 337 17.91 5.22 9.90
N LEU A 338 19.06 5.45 10.54
CA LEU A 338 19.75 4.42 11.33
C LEU A 338 18.85 3.84 12.44
N ALA A 339 18.10 4.69 13.14
CA ALA A 339 17.10 4.25 14.10
C ALA A 339 15.98 3.43 13.45
N SER A 340 15.51 3.83 12.26
CA SER A 340 14.43 3.12 11.54
C SER A 340 14.81 1.72 11.07
N VAL A 341 16.10 1.47 10.87
CA VAL A 341 16.60 0.17 10.43
C VAL A 341 17.30 -0.60 11.56
N GLU A 342 17.21 -0.09 12.81
CA GLU A 342 17.81 -0.70 14.01
C GLU A 342 19.33 -0.92 13.88
N MET A 343 20.03 0.04 13.28
CA MET A 343 21.49 -0.04 13.12
C MET A 343 22.19 1.17 13.71
N SER A 344 23.39 0.95 14.25
CA SER A 344 24.28 2.04 14.62
C SER A 344 25.13 2.50 13.43
N LYS A 345 25.68 3.71 13.56
CA LYS A 345 26.62 4.28 12.58
C LYS A 345 27.88 3.41 12.38
N LYS A 346 28.29 2.66 13.41
CA LYS A 346 29.47 1.80 13.36
C LYS A 346 29.19 0.51 12.58
N GLU A 347 27.99 -0.02 12.71
CA GLU A 347 27.56 -1.26 12.06
C GLU A 347 27.26 -1.06 10.58
N PHE A 348 26.52 -0.02 10.20
CA PHE A 348 25.99 0.08 8.84
C PHE A 348 27.01 0.52 7.79
N ASP A 349 27.45 -0.28 6.83
CA ASP A 349 28.45 0.05 5.81
C ASP A 349 28.11 -0.41 4.36
N ALA A 350 29.13 -0.53 3.49
CA ALA A 350 28.95 -0.89 2.08
C ALA A 350 28.69 -2.39 1.87
N ASP A 351 29.10 -3.25 2.82
CA ASP A 351 28.84 -4.68 2.77
C ASP A 351 27.35 -4.94 3.01
N ASP A 352 26.70 -4.14 3.87
CA ASP A 352 25.24 -4.17 4.04
C ASP A 352 24.50 -3.86 2.74
N ILE A 353 24.97 -2.87 1.96
CA ILE A 353 24.41 -2.58 0.62
C ILE A 353 24.57 -3.79 -0.31
N SER A 354 25.68 -4.52 -0.21
CA SER A 354 25.89 -5.75 -0.97
C SER A 354 24.98 -6.89 -0.51
N MET A 355 24.65 -6.97 0.78
CA MET A 355 23.64 -7.91 1.30
C MET A 355 22.23 -7.58 0.82
N ILE A 356 21.90 -6.29 0.69
CA ILE A 356 20.63 -5.84 0.09
C ILE A 356 20.56 -6.23 -1.39
N GLU A 357 21.64 -6.05 -2.15
CA GLU A 357 21.72 -6.53 -3.53
C GLU A 357 21.56 -8.04 -3.62
N ARG A 358 22.16 -8.80 -2.70
CA ARG A 358 21.98 -10.26 -2.62
C ARG A 358 20.51 -10.63 -2.40
N ALA A 359 19.81 -9.95 -1.49
CA ALA A 359 18.38 -10.14 -1.25
C ALA A 359 17.54 -9.84 -2.51
N LEU A 360 17.79 -8.71 -3.17
CA LEU A 360 17.13 -8.33 -4.42
C LEU A 360 17.42 -9.34 -5.54
N GLN A 361 18.66 -9.81 -5.64
CA GLN A 361 19.05 -10.83 -6.59
C GLN A 361 18.33 -12.15 -6.32
N HIS A 362 18.20 -12.59 -5.08
CA HIS A 362 17.46 -13.80 -4.74
C HIS A 362 16.00 -13.73 -5.24
N ARG A 363 15.32 -12.60 -5.03
CA ARG A 363 13.93 -12.42 -5.50
C ARG A 363 13.83 -12.30 -7.03
N TYR A 364 14.73 -11.54 -7.66
CA TYR A 364 14.57 -11.09 -9.04
C TYR A 364 15.48 -11.74 -10.08
N LYS A 365 16.42 -12.65 -9.69
CA LYS A 365 17.31 -13.36 -10.63
C LYS A 365 16.60 -14.26 -11.65
N ARG A 366 15.27 -14.43 -11.58
CA ARG A 366 14.47 -15.12 -12.61
C ARG A 366 13.69 -14.20 -13.56
N SER A 367 13.87 -12.88 -13.49
CA SER A 367 13.18 -11.93 -14.37
C SER A 367 14.16 -11.24 -15.33
N THR A 368 14.77 -12.05 -16.19
CA THR A 368 15.23 -11.63 -17.51
C THR A 368 14.37 -12.39 -18.52
N TYR A 369 13.21 -11.83 -18.82
CA TYR A 369 12.45 -12.15 -20.02
C TYR A 369 12.27 -10.84 -20.79
#